data_AF-A0A914ZYE4-F1
#
_entry.id   AF-A0A914ZYE4-F1
#
_cell.length_a   1.000
_cell.length_b   1.000
_cell.length_c   1.000
_cell.angle_alpha   90.00
_cell.angle_beta   90.00
_cell.angle_gamma   90.00
#
_symmetry.space_group_name_H-M   'P 1'
#
loop_
_entity.id
_entity.type
_entity.pdbx_description
1 polymer ?
#
loop_
_entity_poly.entity_id
_entity_poly.type
_entity_poly.pdbx_seq_one_letter_code
_entity_poly.pdbx_strand_id
1 'polypeptide(L)'
;MKYSDYIAKKSEFCTALRCGSSAPIVWPDKGALGTINLEKRTAVIARNQTTSPPLLMLNEWSDYRAGDAFPNPKKVIKALNRPLNTKDGPQEQYVALWYHFGNAVMGRVWCSRGKVAAAFVSMKKVFTGDVGSLQILAQLSPTVAGFDYGWQPYRKIVLVEEKEWQPVHISFVAPCVLIVDKEGHEYLGEANLKEEYAHTVLGNKVFRLEGSAISEFQVLCRKNRDDTITI
;
A
#
# COMPACT_ATOMS: atom_id res chain seq x y z
N MET A 1 37.48 -5.27 10.94
CA MET A 1 38.56 -5.71 11.86
C MET A 1 38.16 -7.06 12.45
N LYS A 2 39.08 -8.04 12.58
CA LYS A 2 38.75 -9.31 13.25
C LYS A 2 38.62 -9.08 14.75
N TYR A 3 37.75 -9.84 15.40
CA TYR A 3 37.58 -9.74 16.85
C TYR A 3 38.88 -10.06 17.61
N SER A 4 39.68 -11.01 17.13
CA SER A 4 41.03 -11.31 17.65
C SER A 4 41.93 -10.08 17.65
N ASP A 5 41.91 -9.31 16.57
CA ASP A 5 42.78 -8.15 16.39
C ASP A 5 42.32 -7.01 17.31
N TYR A 6 41.02 -6.85 17.50
CA TYR A 6 40.45 -5.91 18.46
C TYR A 6 40.89 -6.22 19.89
N ILE A 7 40.87 -7.49 20.31
CA ILE A 7 41.34 -7.89 21.64
C ILE A 7 42.83 -7.60 21.82
N ALA A 8 43.64 -7.89 20.79
CA ALA A 8 45.09 -7.67 20.84
C ALA A 8 45.49 -6.17 20.79
N LYS A 9 44.68 -5.33 20.14
CA LYS A 9 44.99 -3.91 19.86
C LYS A 9 44.09 -2.92 20.59
N LYS A 10 43.41 -3.34 21.65
CA LYS A 10 42.49 -2.50 22.42
C LYS A 10 43.25 -1.25 22.91
N SER A 11 42.88 -0.09 22.37
CA SER A 11 43.49 1.22 22.68
C SER A 11 42.43 2.32 22.65
N GLU A 12 42.77 3.50 23.17
CA GLU A 12 41.87 4.66 23.16
C GLU A 12 41.43 5.08 21.75
N PHE A 13 42.25 4.78 20.73
CA PHE A 13 41.99 5.10 19.34
C PHE A 13 41.21 4.00 18.58
N CYS A 14 40.97 2.85 19.22
CA CYS A 14 40.21 1.74 18.63
C CYS A 14 39.18 1.20 19.62
N THR A 15 38.01 1.84 19.62
CA THR A 15 36.86 1.44 20.44
C THR A 15 35.83 0.71 19.60
N ALA A 16 35.26 -0.38 20.12
CA ALA A 16 34.16 -1.08 19.47
C ALA A 16 32.88 -0.23 19.45
N LEU A 17 32.20 -0.21 18.30
CA LEU A 17 30.81 0.28 18.20
C LEU A 17 29.95 -0.56 19.16
N ARG A 18 29.30 0.07 20.14
CA ARG A 18 28.54 -0.65 21.17
C ARG A 18 27.41 0.17 21.76
N CYS A 19 26.41 -0.54 22.29
CA CYS A 19 25.39 -0.01 23.20
C CYS A 19 25.52 -0.77 24.54
N GLY A 20 25.99 -0.09 25.59
CA GLY A 20 26.36 -0.76 26.85
C GLY A 20 27.46 -1.80 26.65
N SER A 21 27.22 -3.02 27.13
CA SER A 21 28.14 -4.17 26.97
C SER A 21 27.94 -4.93 25.64
N SER A 22 27.00 -4.51 24.79
CA SER A 22 26.65 -5.19 23.55
C SER A 22 27.26 -4.51 22.32
N ALA A 23 27.90 -5.29 21.44
CA ALA A 23 28.44 -4.81 20.16
C ALA A 23 27.96 -5.71 19.01
N PRO A 24 27.79 -5.17 17.78
CA PRO A 24 27.50 -6.00 16.62
C PRO A 24 28.71 -6.89 16.29
N ILE A 25 28.44 -8.13 15.91
CA ILE A 25 29.47 -9.09 15.47
C ILE A 25 28.98 -9.85 14.24
N VAL A 26 29.86 -10.02 13.26
CA VAL A 26 29.59 -10.80 12.05
C VAL A 26 30.25 -12.17 12.19
N TRP A 27 29.53 -13.23 11.81
CA TRP A 27 30.06 -14.57 11.56
C TRP A 27 30.19 -14.78 10.05
N PRO A 28 31.37 -14.53 9.45
CA PRO A 28 31.53 -14.46 8.00
C PRO A 28 31.21 -15.79 7.30
N ASP A 29 31.70 -16.91 7.84
CA ASP A 29 31.51 -18.26 7.28
C ASP A 29 30.04 -18.69 7.22
N LYS A 30 29.18 -17.99 7.95
CA LYS A 30 27.76 -18.27 8.05
C LYS A 30 26.90 -17.10 7.54
N GLY A 31 27.52 -16.06 7.00
CA GLY A 31 26.85 -14.86 6.47
C GLY A 31 25.91 -14.19 7.47
N ALA A 32 26.16 -14.31 8.78
CA ALA A 32 25.19 -13.95 9.80
C ALA A 32 25.70 -12.81 10.69
N LEU A 33 24.82 -11.86 10.99
CA LEU A 33 25.05 -10.78 11.95
C LEU A 33 24.39 -11.16 13.28
N GLY A 34 25.09 -10.90 14.37
CA GLY A 34 24.54 -11.04 15.72
C GLY A 34 25.10 -10.00 16.67
N THR A 35 24.96 -10.27 17.95
CA THR A 35 25.45 -9.39 19.02
C THR A 35 26.45 -10.15 19.89
N ILE A 36 27.59 -9.52 20.19
CA ILE A 36 28.53 -10.00 21.20
C ILE A 36 28.39 -9.17 22.47
N ASN A 37 28.29 -9.85 23.61
CA ASN A 37 28.49 -9.23 24.90
C ASN A 37 30.00 -9.17 25.18
N LEU A 38 30.57 -7.96 25.22
CA LEU A 38 32.02 -7.73 25.34
C LEU A 38 32.58 -8.12 26.71
N GLU A 39 31.75 -8.14 27.76
CA GLU A 39 32.15 -8.53 29.12
C GLU A 39 32.15 -10.05 29.28
N LYS A 40 31.03 -10.68 28.91
CA LYS A 40 30.84 -12.14 28.98
C LYS A 40 31.56 -12.89 27.86
N ARG A 41 32.01 -12.18 26.82
CA ARG A 41 32.65 -12.72 25.61
C ARG A 41 31.80 -13.80 24.92
N THR A 42 30.48 -13.64 24.99
CA THR A 42 29.52 -14.53 24.36
C THR A 42 28.84 -13.83 23.19
N ALA A 43 28.81 -14.48 22.05
CA ALA A 43 28.09 -14.01 20.87
C ALA A 43 26.76 -14.78 20.73
N VAL A 44 25.68 -14.03 20.51
CA VAL A 44 24.36 -14.58 20.19
C VAL A 44 24.03 -14.17 18.77
N ILE A 45 23.72 -15.16 17.93
CA ILE A 45 23.28 -14.95 16.57
C ILE A 45 21.90 -15.59 16.45
N ALA A 46 20.88 -14.77 16.23
CA ALA A 46 19.57 -15.27 15.86
C ALA A 46 19.69 -15.89 14.46
N ARG A 47 19.51 -17.21 14.38
CA ARG A 47 19.27 -17.91 13.12
C ARG A 47 17.88 -18.49 13.20
N ASN A 48 17.01 -18.10 12.29
CA ASN A 48 15.73 -18.79 12.17
C ASN A 48 16.00 -20.21 11.66
N GLN A 49 15.38 -21.18 12.35
CA GLN A 49 14.99 -22.45 11.73
C GLN A 49 14.26 -22.14 10.42
N THR A 50 14.40 -23.02 9.44
CA THR A 50 13.81 -22.95 8.09
C THR A 50 12.29 -22.81 8.11
N THR A 51 11.79 -21.60 8.36
CA THR A 51 10.48 -21.12 7.94
C THR A 51 10.71 -19.77 7.28
N SER A 52 10.26 -19.65 6.03
CA SER A 52 10.14 -18.35 5.36
C SER A 52 9.46 -17.36 6.32
N PRO A 53 9.90 -16.08 6.38
CA PRO A 53 9.18 -15.09 7.16
C PRO A 53 7.69 -15.14 6.80
N PRO A 54 6.77 -15.08 7.79
CA PRO A 54 5.36 -15.13 7.51
C PRO A 54 5.00 -14.01 6.52
N LEU A 55 4.24 -14.36 5.48
CA LEU A 55 3.81 -13.41 4.47
C LEU A 55 2.90 -12.34 5.11
N LEU A 56 3.02 -11.09 4.64
CA LEU A 56 2.19 -9.99 5.09
C LEU A 56 0.76 -10.15 4.53
N MET A 57 -0.22 -10.26 5.42
CA MET A 57 -1.65 -10.42 5.09
C MET A 57 -2.45 -9.11 5.21
N LEU A 58 -1.77 -7.99 5.47
CA LEU A 58 -2.37 -6.65 5.61
C LEU A 58 -2.04 -5.78 4.40
N ASN A 59 -2.99 -4.94 4.01
CA ASN A 59 -2.77 -3.89 3.03
C ASN A 59 -1.82 -2.85 3.66
N GLU A 60 -0.78 -2.44 2.93
CA GLU A 60 0.15 -1.41 3.39
C GLU A 60 -0.27 -0.03 2.87
N TRP A 61 -0.45 0.91 3.79
CA TRP A 61 -0.79 2.29 3.51
C TRP A 61 0.38 3.18 3.93
N SER A 62 0.91 3.97 3.02
CA SER A 62 2.01 4.90 3.29
C SER A 62 1.47 6.31 3.45
N ASP A 63 1.93 7.02 4.48
CA ASP A 63 1.52 8.40 4.78
C ASP A 63 2.21 9.41 3.86
N TYR A 64 1.42 10.33 3.32
CA TYR A 64 1.87 11.47 2.51
C TYR A 64 1.05 12.72 2.85
N ARG A 65 1.50 13.87 2.38
CA ARG A 65 0.71 15.09 2.30
C ARG A 65 0.47 15.48 0.85
N ALA A 66 -0.67 16.11 0.58
CA ALA A 66 -0.87 16.79 -0.69
C ALA A 66 0.27 17.81 -0.91
N GLY A 67 0.84 17.81 -2.12
CA GLY A 67 1.98 18.65 -2.46
C GLY A 67 3.37 18.07 -2.16
N ASP A 68 3.47 16.93 -1.46
CA ASP A 68 4.74 16.19 -1.31
C ASP A 68 5.27 15.72 -2.65
N ALA A 69 6.56 15.36 -2.70
CA ALA A 69 7.13 14.69 -3.86
C ALA A 69 6.37 13.38 -4.14
N PHE A 70 6.00 13.16 -5.40
CA PHE A 70 5.23 11.99 -5.78
C PHE A 70 6.06 10.71 -5.56
N PRO A 71 5.51 9.67 -4.92
CA PRO A 71 6.24 8.44 -4.66
C PRO A 71 6.59 7.69 -5.96
N ASN A 72 7.52 6.74 -5.87
CA ASN A 72 7.85 5.89 -7.01
C ASN A 72 6.58 5.16 -7.51
N PRO A 73 6.14 5.39 -8.76
CA PRO A 73 4.92 4.78 -9.31
C PRO A 73 4.87 3.25 -9.28
N LYS A 74 6.04 2.58 -9.21
CA LYS A 74 6.12 1.12 -9.11
C LYS A 74 5.83 0.57 -7.71
N LYS A 75 5.79 1.45 -6.70
CA LYS A 75 5.58 1.09 -5.30
C LYS A 75 4.17 1.42 -4.80
N VAL A 76 3.27 1.86 -5.68
CA VAL A 76 1.91 2.27 -5.33
C VAL A 76 0.89 1.66 -6.28
N ILE A 77 -0.33 1.43 -5.81
CA ILE A 77 -1.37 0.74 -6.59
C ILE A 77 -2.00 1.69 -7.62
N LYS A 78 -1.76 1.39 -8.91
CA LYS A 78 -2.33 2.11 -10.05
C LYS A 78 -3.71 1.57 -10.41
N ALA A 79 -4.66 2.46 -10.69
CA ALA A 79 -5.98 2.12 -11.19
C ALA A 79 -5.89 1.26 -12.46
N LEU A 80 -6.56 0.11 -12.47
CA LEU A 80 -6.57 -0.86 -13.58
C LEU A 80 -5.19 -1.30 -14.10
N ASN A 81 -4.11 -1.04 -13.36
CA ASN A 81 -2.73 -1.25 -13.79
C ASN A 81 -2.36 -0.53 -15.12
N ARG A 82 -3.09 0.52 -15.50
CA ARG A 82 -2.88 1.30 -16.73
C ARG A 82 -3.29 2.77 -16.56
N PRO A 83 -2.91 3.68 -17.47
CA PRO A 83 -3.57 4.97 -17.56
C PRO A 83 -5.08 4.79 -17.80
N LEU A 84 -5.88 5.56 -17.07
CA LEU A 84 -7.33 5.62 -17.26
C LEU A 84 -7.66 6.55 -18.43
N ASN A 85 -8.72 6.22 -19.17
CA ASN A 85 -9.25 7.09 -20.21
C ASN A 85 -10.05 8.25 -19.59
N THR A 86 -9.41 9.36 -19.21
CA THR A 86 -10.12 10.50 -18.60
C THR A 86 -10.57 11.49 -19.68
N LYS A 87 -11.47 12.43 -19.34
CA LYS A 87 -11.94 13.47 -20.28
C LYS A 87 -10.83 14.38 -20.79
N ASP A 88 -9.77 14.54 -20.00
CA ASP A 88 -8.62 15.36 -20.32
C ASP A 88 -7.49 14.55 -20.98
N GLY A 89 -7.79 13.30 -21.39
CA GLY A 89 -6.85 12.34 -21.95
C GLY A 89 -6.37 11.28 -20.96
N PRO A 90 -5.47 10.38 -21.39
CA PRO A 90 -4.96 9.32 -20.53
C PRO A 90 -4.25 9.87 -19.27
N GLN A 91 -4.62 9.35 -18.09
CA GLN A 91 -4.01 9.76 -16.83
C GLN A 91 -3.76 8.57 -15.91
N GLU A 92 -2.58 8.53 -15.28
CA GLU A 92 -2.28 7.57 -14.23
C GLU A 92 -2.88 8.05 -12.89
N GLN A 93 -3.81 7.27 -12.36
CA GLN A 93 -4.45 7.52 -11.06
C GLN A 93 -4.12 6.39 -10.10
N TYR A 94 -3.93 6.70 -8.83
CA TYR A 94 -3.50 5.77 -7.80
C TYR A 94 -4.42 5.82 -6.58
N VAL A 95 -4.55 4.68 -5.91
CA VAL A 95 -5.45 4.50 -4.77
C VAL A 95 -4.98 5.30 -3.58
N ALA A 96 -5.86 6.16 -3.07
CA ALA A 96 -5.62 6.95 -1.88
C ALA A 96 -6.78 6.88 -0.89
N LEU A 97 -6.43 7.09 0.36
CA LEU A 97 -7.33 7.13 1.51
C LEU A 97 -7.14 8.46 2.23
N TRP A 98 -8.25 9.04 2.64
CA TRP A 98 -8.30 10.23 3.46
C TRP A 98 -9.32 10.05 4.58
N TYR A 99 -9.26 10.91 5.60
CA TYR A 99 -10.25 10.93 6.68
C TYR A 99 -10.89 12.31 6.76
N HIS A 100 -12.22 12.33 6.79
CA HIS A 100 -12.98 13.56 6.95
C HIS A 100 -14.06 13.36 8.02
N PHE A 101 -13.94 14.12 9.12
CA PHE A 101 -14.77 13.96 10.33
C PHE A 101 -14.84 12.52 10.84
N GLY A 102 -13.70 11.82 10.88
CA GLY A 102 -13.59 10.45 11.37
C GLY A 102 -14.05 9.37 10.38
N ASN A 103 -14.57 9.73 9.22
CA ASN A 103 -14.98 8.77 8.18
C ASN A 103 -13.84 8.54 7.19
N ALA A 104 -13.57 7.27 6.89
CA ALA A 104 -12.68 6.88 5.80
C ALA A 104 -13.30 7.30 4.46
N VAL A 105 -12.47 7.86 3.58
CA VAL A 105 -12.84 8.33 2.25
C VAL A 105 -11.82 7.82 1.26
N MET A 106 -12.25 6.95 0.34
CA MET A 106 -11.42 6.50 -0.77
C MET A 106 -11.43 7.54 -1.88
N GLY A 107 -10.31 7.67 -2.58
CA GLY A 107 -10.20 8.61 -3.67
C GLY A 107 -8.99 8.31 -4.53
N ARG A 108 -8.51 9.34 -5.20
CA ARG A 108 -7.39 9.23 -6.13
C ARG A 108 -6.31 10.25 -5.85
N VAL A 109 -5.09 9.83 -6.13
CA VAL A 109 -3.94 10.73 -6.30
C VAL A 109 -3.33 10.55 -7.69
N TRP A 110 -2.63 11.57 -8.17
CA TRP A 110 -1.84 11.53 -9.40
C TRP A 110 -0.62 12.44 -9.28
N CYS A 111 0.37 12.22 -10.14
CA CYS A 111 1.55 13.06 -10.21
C CYS A 111 1.22 14.33 -11.00
N SER A 112 1.22 15.48 -10.32
CA SER A 112 1.08 16.80 -10.95
C SER A 112 2.37 17.59 -10.74
N ARG A 113 3.14 17.77 -11.81
CA ARG A 113 4.44 18.48 -11.78
C ARG A 113 5.39 17.90 -10.72
N GLY A 114 5.46 16.57 -10.63
CA GLY A 114 6.31 15.86 -9.66
C GLY A 114 5.76 15.80 -8.23
N LYS A 115 4.55 16.34 -7.98
CA LYS A 115 3.94 16.40 -6.65
C LYS A 115 2.65 15.60 -6.55
N VAL A 116 2.29 15.21 -5.33
CA VAL A 116 1.02 14.57 -5.00
C VAL A 116 -0.12 15.58 -5.17
N ALA A 117 -0.95 15.38 -6.19
CA ALA A 117 -2.27 15.99 -6.29
C ALA A 117 -3.33 14.94 -5.95
N ALA A 118 -4.44 15.37 -5.34
CA ALA A 118 -5.47 14.47 -4.84
C ALA A 118 -6.88 14.98 -5.10
N ALA A 119 -7.84 14.04 -5.14
CA ALA A 119 -9.26 14.32 -5.26
C ALA A 119 -10.10 13.30 -4.48
N PHE A 120 -11.00 13.81 -3.64
CA PHE A 120 -11.90 13.03 -2.80
C PHE A 120 -13.32 13.59 -2.85
N VAL A 121 -14.31 12.72 -2.62
CA VAL A 121 -15.70 13.12 -2.38
C VAL A 121 -16.04 12.79 -0.93
N SER A 122 -16.47 13.78 -0.15
CA SER A 122 -16.95 13.53 1.22
C SER A 122 -18.18 14.37 1.49
N MET A 123 -19.20 13.77 2.11
CA MET A 123 -20.50 14.43 2.40
C MET A 123 -21.07 15.20 1.19
N LYS A 124 -21.03 14.58 0.00
CA LYS A 124 -21.49 15.16 -1.28
C LYS A 124 -20.75 16.45 -1.70
N LYS A 125 -19.57 16.71 -1.15
CA LYS A 125 -18.68 17.81 -1.54
C LYS A 125 -17.40 17.30 -2.17
N VAL A 126 -16.84 18.10 -3.06
CA VAL A 126 -15.55 17.86 -3.72
C VAL A 126 -14.43 18.43 -2.86
N PHE A 127 -13.36 17.65 -2.68
CA PHE A 127 -12.14 18.08 -2.03
C PHE A 127 -10.97 17.81 -2.98
N THR A 128 -10.33 18.88 -3.45
CA THR A 128 -9.19 18.86 -4.35
C THR A 128 -8.14 19.87 -3.89
N GLY A 129 -6.89 19.69 -4.33
CA GLY A 129 -5.79 20.58 -3.94
C GLY A 129 -5.18 20.16 -2.60
N ASP A 130 -5.12 21.08 -1.64
CA ASP A 130 -4.56 20.81 -0.31
C ASP A 130 -5.60 20.13 0.58
N VAL A 131 -5.57 18.80 0.57
CA VAL A 131 -6.35 17.96 1.47
C VAL A 131 -5.57 17.57 2.74
N GLY A 132 -4.38 18.16 2.94
CA GLY A 132 -3.48 17.84 4.03
C GLY A 132 -2.92 16.43 3.95
N SER A 133 -2.90 15.74 5.10
CA SER A 133 -2.40 14.36 5.21
C SER A 133 -3.37 13.36 4.58
N LEU A 134 -2.82 12.43 3.81
CA LEU A 134 -3.53 11.32 3.18
C LEU A 134 -2.65 10.07 3.20
N GLN A 135 -3.22 8.93 2.82
CA GLN A 135 -2.49 7.68 2.67
C GLN A 135 -2.59 7.18 1.23
N ILE A 136 -1.48 6.69 0.68
CA ILE A 136 -1.43 6.07 -0.66
C ILE A 136 -1.21 4.57 -0.48
N LEU A 137 -2.01 3.75 -1.17
CA LEU A 137 -1.92 2.30 -1.07
C LEU A 137 -0.62 1.81 -1.72
N ALA A 138 0.19 1.10 -0.95
CA ALA A 138 1.48 0.58 -1.40
C ALA A 138 1.33 -0.75 -2.16
N GLN A 139 2.17 -0.89 -3.20
CA GLN A 139 2.38 -2.16 -3.90
C GLN A 139 3.44 -2.94 -3.13
N LEU A 140 3.00 -3.97 -2.42
CA LEU A 140 3.89 -4.93 -1.78
C LEU A 140 4.61 -5.80 -2.82
N SER A 141 5.84 -6.19 -2.48
CA SER A 141 6.58 -7.18 -3.27
C SER A 141 5.86 -8.53 -3.25
N PRO A 142 5.77 -9.25 -4.37
CA PRO A 142 5.30 -10.63 -4.40
C PRO A 142 6.04 -11.55 -3.42
N THR A 143 7.30 -11.27 -3.07
CA THR A 143 8.04 -12.10 -2.12
C THR A 143 7.66 -11.87 -0.66
N VAL A 144 6.83 -10.86 -0.37
CA VAL A 144 6.46 -10.44 0.99
C VAL A 144 4.95 -10.53 1.21
N ALA A 145 4.12 -10.23 0.21
CA ALA A 145 2.67 -10.28 0.35
C ALA A 145 2.12 -11.71 0.25
N GLY A 146 1.19 -12.05 1.13
CA GLY A 146 0.44 -13.31 1.07
C GLY A 146 -0.84 -13.22 0.22
N PHE A 147 -0.97 -12.18 -0.58
CA PHE A 147 -2.12 -11.94 -1.44
C PHE A 147 -1.70 -11.16 -2.69
N ASP A 148 -2.54 -11.23 -3.71
CA ASP A 148 -2.44 -10.44 -4.93
C ASP A 148 -3.58 -9.45 -5.04
N TYR A 149 -3.30 -8.25 -5.52
CA TYR A 149 -4.33 -7.26 -5.85
C TYR A 149 -4.89 -7.51 -7.26
N GLY A 150 -6.18 -7.23 -7.44
CA GLY A 150 -6.86 -7.37 -8.72
C GLY A 150 -8.13 -6.53 -8.75
N TRP A 151 -8.43 -5.99 -9.93
CA TRP A 151 -9.64 -5.20 -10.16
C TRP A 151 -10.76 -6.13 -10.61
N GLN A 152 -11.91 -6.08 -9.93
CA GLN A 152 -13.06 -6.93 -10.21
C GLN A 152 -14.32 -6.09 -10.47
N PRO A 153 -15.19 -6.49 -11.41
CA PRO A 153 -16.50 -5.86 -11.58
C PRO A 153 -17.31 -5.91 -10.29
N TYR A 154 -17.97 -4.80 -9.94
CA TYR A 154 -18.78 -4.66 -8.73
C TYR A 154 -19.80 -5.80 -8.57
N ARG A 155 -20.46 -6.20 -9.66
CA ARG A 155 -21.43 -7.31 -9.65
C ARG A 155 -20.84 -8.64 -9.14
N LYS A 156 -19.54 -8.91 -9.37
CA LYS A 156 -18.89 -10.13 -8.88
C LYS A 156 -18.63 -10.10 -7.38
N ILE A 157 -18.59 -8.92 -6.76
CA ILE A 157 -18.30 -8.76 -5.34
C ILE A 157 -19.54 -9.01 -4.49
N VAL A 158 -20.71 -8.60 -4.98
CA VAL A 158 -21.98 -8.72 -4.26
C VAL A 158 -22.63 -10.11 -4.36
N LEU A 159 -22.26 -10.92 -5.37
CA LEU A 159 -22.93 -12.19 -5.69
C LEU A 159 -22.29 -13.45 -5.09
N VAL A 160 -21.10 -13.39 -4.46
CA VAL A 160 -20.29 -14.59 -4.25
C VAL A 160 -20.27 -15.06 -2.79
N GLU A 161 -20.78 -16.28 -2.57
CA GLU A 161 -20.73 -17.05 -1.30
C GLU A 161 -19.32 -17.62 -1.01
N GLU A 162 -18.50 -17.88 -2.04
CA GLU A 162 -17.10 -18.33 -1.91
C GLU A 162 -16.12 -17.21 -2.34
N LYS A 163 -15.77 -16.31 -1.41
CA LYS A 163 -15.02 -15.09 -1.71
C LYS A 163 -13.54 -15.34 -2.00
N GLU A 164 -13.24 -15.86 -3.18
CA GLU A 164 -11.90 -15.91 -3.76
C GLU A 164 -11.25 -14.52 -3.78
N TRP A 165 -12.01 -13.52 -4.22
CA TRP A 165 -11.62 -12.11 -4.22
C TRP A 165 -12.37 -11.34 -3.14
N GLN A 166 -11.62 -10.68 -2.26
CA GLN A 166 -12.16 -9.85 -1.19
C GLN A 166 -11.86 -8.39 -1.50
N PRO A 167 -12.84 -7.47 -1.43
CA PRO A 167 -12.59 -6.04 -1.62
C PRO A 167 -11.50 -5.53 -0.69
N VAL A 168 -10.65 -4.63 -1.20
CA VAL A 168 -9.85 -3.77 -0.33
C VAL A 168 -10.79 -2.72 0.24
N HIS A 169 -11.02 -2.75 1.55
CA HIS A 169 -11.96 -1.84 2.17
C HIS A 169 -11.49 -1.34 3.54
N ILE A 170 -12.03 -0.19 3.93
CA ILE A 170 -12.01 0.30 5.31
C ILE A 170 -13.46 0.58 5.66
N SER A 171 -13.97 -0.03 6.73
CA SER A 171 -15.40 -0.05 7.02
C SER A 171 -16.18 -0.54 5.78
N PHE A 172 -17.08 0.26 5.20
CA PHE A 172 -17.87 -0.12 4.03
C PHE A 172 -17.37 0.51 2.71
N VAL A 173 -16.26 1.26 2.73
CA VAL A 173 -15.76 1.97 1.56
C VAL A 173 -14.59 1.24 0.90
N ALA A 174 -14.60 1.15 -0.43
CA ALA A 174 -13.60 0.47 -1.23
C ALA A 174 -13.16 1.33 -2.44
N PRO A 175 -11.89 1.26 -2.89
CA PRO A 175 -11.44 1.92 -4.10
C PRO A 175 -12.19 1.38 -5.32
N CYS A 176 -12.71 2.28 -6.16
CA CYS A 176 -13.53 1.90 -7.31
C CYS A 176 -13.23 2.80 -8.52
N VAL A 177 -13.06 2.21 -9.70
CA VAL A 177 -12.97 2.93 -10.98
C VAL A 177 -14.35 2.96 -11.61
N LEU A 178 -14.87 4.18 -11.77
CA LEU A 178 -16.18 4.46 -12.32
C LEU A 178 -16.07 4.77 -13.82
N ILE A 179 -17.05 4.32 -14.59
CA ILE A 179 -17.32 4.81 -15.96
C ILE A 179 -18.29 5.99 -15.84
N VAL A 180 -17.88 7.18 -16.29
CA VAL A 180 -18.59 8.44 -15.99
C VAL A 180 -19.49 8.95 -17.12
N ASP A 181 -19.44 8.32 -18.29
CA ASP A 181 -20.26 8.64 -19.45
C ASP A 181 -20.31 7.49 -20.48
N LYS A 182 -21.01 7.72 -21.60
CA LYS A 182 -21.22 6.70 -22.65
C LYS A 182 -19.99 6.48 -23.51
N GLU A 183 -19.08 7.45 -23.53
CA GLU A 183 -17.81 7.39 -24.23
C GLU A 183 -16.78 6.50 -23.51
N GLY A 184 -17.12 6.04 -22.29
CA GLY A 184 -16.27 5.13 -21.53
C GLY A 184 -15.16 5.84 -20.79
N HIS A 185 -15.34 7.12 -20.41
CA HIS A 185 -14.36 7.81 -19.59
C HIS A 185 -14.33 7.25 -18.17
N GLU A 186 -13.14 7.17 -17.58
CA GLU A 186 -12.86 6.44 -16.36
C GLU A 186 -12.24 7.36 -15.30
N TYR A 187 -12.73 7.26 -14.06
CA TYR A 187 -12.15 7.96 -12.91
C TYR A 187 -12.15 7.08 -11.66
N LEU A 188 -11.01 7.06 -10.96
CA LEU A 188 -10.89 6.42 -9.66
C LEU A 188 -11.60 7.26 -8.58
N GLY A 189 -12.31 6.57 -7.71
CA GLY A 189 -13.04 7.11 -6.57
C GLY A 189 -13.37 6.01 -5.56
N GLU A 190 -14.58 6.04 -5.03
CA GLU A 190 -15.04 5.19 -3.94
C GLU A 190 -16.32 4.44 -4.34
N ALA A 191 -16.43 3.18 -3.91
CA ALA A 191 -17.70 2.48 -3.79
C ALA A 191 -18.02 2.25 -2.30
N ASN A 192 -19.26 2.50 -1.91
CA ASN A 192 -19.82 2.09 -0.63
C ASN A 192 -20.57 0.78 -0.81
N LEU A 193 -20.03 -0.28 -0.23
CA LEU A 193 -20.51 -1.66 -0.39
C LEU A 193 -21.77 -1.96 0.42
N LYS A 194 -22.14 -1.09 1.36
CA LYS A 194 -23.35 -1.24 2.21
C LYS A 194 -24.54 -0.51 1.62
N GLU A 195 -24.33 0.73 1.18
CA GLU A 195 -25.37 1.61 0.64
C GLU A 195 -25.45 1.56 -0.90
N GLU A 196 -24.65 0.69 -1.53
CA GLU A 196 -24.66 0.38 -2.95
C GLU A 196 -24.57 1.60 -3.89
N TYR A 197 -23.64 2.50 -3.60
CA TYR A 197 -23.31 3.62 -4.46
C TYR A 197 -21.82 3.69 -4.75
N ALA A 198 -21.46 4.35 -5.85
CA ALA A 198 -20.09 4.74 -6.13
C ALA A 198 -20.04 6.22 -6.53
N HIS A 199 -18.98 6.91 -6.14
CA HIS A 199 -18.76 8.30 -6.52
C HIS A 199 -17.32 8.63 -6.87
N THR A 200 -17.13 9.73 -7.58
CA THR A 200 -15.82 10.32 -7.85
C THR A 200 -15.96 11.82 -8.11
N VAL A 201 -14.84 12.53 -8.08
CA VAL A 201 -14.76 13.92 -8.51
C VAL A 201 -14.64 13.98 -10.03
N LEU A 202 -15.58 14.64 -10.71
CA LEU A 202 -15.55 14.92 -12.15
C LEU A 202 -15.58 16.44 -12.36
N GLY A 203 -14.47 17.00 -12.85
CA GLY A 203 -14.27 18.45 -12.83
C GLY A 203 -14.30 18.98 -11.40
N ASN A 204 -15.22 19.91 -11.12
CA ASN A 204 -15.47 20.44 -9.77
C ASN A 204 -16.82 19.97 -9.18
N LYS A 205 -17.31 18.81 -9.62
CA LYS A 205 -18.60 18.26 -9.19
C LYS A 205 -18.45 16.82 -8.70
N VAL A 206 -19.40 16.42 -7.86
CA VAL A 206 -19.56 15.02 -7.46
C VAL A 206 -20.31 14.29 -8.58
N PHE A 207 -19.69 13.26 -9.13
CA PHE A 207 -20.38 12.25 -9.94
C PHE A 207 -20.71 11.05 -9.05
N ARG A 208 -21.97 10.62 -9.03
CA ARG A 208 -22.43 9.50 -8.21
C ARG A 208 -23.44 8.67 -8.99
N LEU A 209 -23.28 7.35 -8.94
CA LEU A 209 -24.27 6.36 -9.39
C LEU A 209 -24.55 5.37 -8.26
N GLU A 210 -25.68 4.67 -8.34
CA GLU A 210 -26.12 3.70 -7.34
C GLU A 210 -26.92 2.55 -7.97
N GLY A 211 -27.08 1.46 -7.22
CA GLY A 211 -27.82 0.27 -7.65
C GLY A 211 -27.22 -0.42 -8.88
N SER A 212 -28.03 -0.84 -9.83
CA SER A 212 -27.56 -1.60 -11.01
C SER A 212 -26.58 -0.82 -11.90
N ALA A 213 -26.59 0.51 -11.83
CA ALA A 213 -25.72 1.38 -12.64
C ALA A 213 -24.22 1.25 -12.30
N ILE A 214 -23.87 0.71 -11.12
CA ILE A 214 -22.47 0.53 -10.71
C ILE A 214 -21.92 -0.88 -10.99
N SER A 215 -22.74 -1.78 -11.54
CA SER A 215 -22.43 -3.20 -11.73
C SER A 215 -21.12 -3.51 -12.48
N GLU A 216 -20.79 -2.71 -13.49
CA GLU A 216 -19.59 -2.87 -14.33
C GLU A 216 -18.39 -2.04 -13.84
N PHE A 217 -18.56 -1.24 -12.79
CA PHE A 217 -17.45 -0.51 -12.19
C PHE A 217 -16.45 -1.48 -11.58
N GLN A 218 -15.17 -1.09 -11.61
CA GLN A 218 -14.08 -1.97 -11.19
C GLN A 218 -13.66 -1.62 -9.77
N VAL A 219 -13.88 -2.51 -8.82
CA VAL A 219 -13.46 -2.35 -7.43
C VAL A 219 -12.13 -3.05 -7.23
N LEU A 220 -11.25 -2.46 -6.43
CA LEU A 220 -10.01 -3.11 -6.04
C LEU A 220 -10.30 -4.22 -5.03
N CYS A 221 -9.86 -5.43 -5.35
CA CYS A 221 -9.91 -6.59 -4.49
C CYS A 221 -8.50 -7.14 -4.25
N ARG A 222 -8.41 -8.05 -3.28
CA ARG A 222 -7.27 -8.91 -3.04
C ARG A 222 -7.71 -10.37 -2.99
N LYS A 223 -6.84 -11.26 -3.46
CA LYS A 223 -6.99 -12.71 -3.37
C LYS A 223 -5.81 -13.26 -2.57
N ASN A 224 -6.07 -14.03 -1.52
CA ASN A 224 -5.01 -14.71 -0.78
C ASN A 224 -4.30 -15.70 -1.71
N ARG A 225 -2.98 -15.80 -1.58
CA ARG A 225 -2.23 -16.87 -2.22
C ARG A 225 -2.43 -18.13 -1.42
N ASP A 226 -2.67 -19.24 -2.12
CA ASP A 226 -2.77 -20.54 -1.46
C ASP A 226 -1.43 -20.88 -0.79
N ASP A 227 -1.46 -21.39 0.44
CA ASP A 227 -0.27 -21.76 1.23
C ASP A 227 0.58 -22.86 0.57
N THR A 228 0.10 -23.47 -0.51
CA THR A 228 0.84 -24.44 -1.32
C THR A 228 1.76 -23.76 -2.32
N ILE A 229 2.87 -23.21 -1.83
CA ILE A 229 4.11 -23.27 -2.60
C ILE A 229 4.57 -24.72 -2.50
N THR A 230 4.08 -25.57 -3.40
CA THR A 230 4.68 -26.88 -3.65
C THR A 230 6.08 -26.60 -4.18
N ILE A 231 7.09 -26.87 -3.34
CA ILE A 231 8.51 -26.88 -3.69
C ILE A 231 8.78 -28.07 -4.61
#